data_AF-R9BYF1-F1
#
_entry.id   AF-R9BYF1-F1
#
_cell.length_a   1.000
_cell.length_b   1.000
_cell.length_c   1.000
_cell.angle_alpha   90.00
_cell.angle_beta   90.00
_cell.angle_gamma   90.00
#
_symmetry.space_group_name_H-M   'P 1'
#
loop_
_entity.id
_entity.type
_entity.pdbx_description
1 polymer ?
#
loop_
_entity_poly.entity_id
_entity_poly.type
_entity_poly.pdbx_seq_one_letter_code
_entity_poly.pdbx_strand_id
1 'polypeptide(L)'
;MKAIVRDDIISLGSFVAAEFKYKEYLEMIMKAGNYCFLDQFKRFIKSGQTIVNGMIENNLIAMENINKNYKYIYLTDTAMKYLYLKDSEEDFSNIQKNRISVKKVDKNPTEKQLLSSAYKFHLLAQGEYLIDKESILKSIEDHIFLMHLKVDKSKYEAWLEKSSDAINLYKKDIQNLKIEKQRIDDNFQKLNNGLNLFDSYSDEAEYRELNSKCINLEKEIKEKSQKTFKTGLKELNLEFESLNDLKNEIHSRILLKNNAKENLNKILIPIIHNISNKETKLNESETKFNKTNKDIEDKIIPKIRKVQKVFENLYNISKVIARIKDDTLEFIIFDTGNFKTAYSYLKQINSIKELNLGFKNIKIIIYSYAEHRSFNLYNEFIKVKSEKEKALNTMKTYNLKTKNSKTKSDFYIAAEKVYSNTPEFEVETRDDFFYMKSYKELISSSTKSIKRKDKEAIDNLIKSLKSN
;
A
#
# COMPACT_ATOMS: atom_id res chain seq x y z
N MET A 1 7.14 9.95 -19.81
CA MET A 1 7.77 8.63 -20.03
C MET A 1 8.53 8.68 -21.36
N LYS A 2 9.84 8.42 -21.38
CA LYS A 2 10.53 8.11 -22.65
C LYS A 2 10.05 6.71 -23.07
N ALA A 3 9.40 6.59 -24.21
CA ALA A 3 9.06 5.29 -24.78
C ALA A 3 10.37 4.61 -25.22
N ILE A 4 10.93 3.77 -24.35
CA ILE A 4 12.08 2.96 -24.70
C ILE A 4 11.54 1.79 -25.52
N VAL A 5 11.94 1.72 -26.78
CA VAL A 5 11.59 0.61 -27.66
C VAL A 5 12.34 -0.63 -27.19
N ARG A 6 11.61 -1.69 -26.84
CA ARG A 6 12.19 -2.94 -26.32
C ARG A 6 12.37 -3.97 -27.44
N ASP A 7 13.24 -3.64 -28.39
CA ASP A 7 13.64 -4.57 -29.43
C ASP A 7 14.63 -5.62 -28.93
N ASP A 8 15.05 -5.58 -27.67
CA ASP A 8 15.81 -6.61 -26.98
C ASP A 8 14.93 -7.82 -26.61
N ILE A 9 13.63 -7.61 -26.30
CA ILE A 9 12.72 -8.69 -25.87
C ILE A 9 11.85 -9.28 -26.99
N ILE A 10 11.44 -8.47 -27.97
CA ILE A 10 10.60 -8.87 -29.11
C ILE A 10 11.03 -8.18 -30.42
N SER A 11 10.40 -8.48 -31.56
CA SER A 11 10.71 -7.79 -32.81
C SER A 11 10.28 -6.31 -32.75
N LEU A 12 11.03 -5.42 -33.41
CA LEU A 12 10.71 -3.99 -33.46
C LEU A 12 9.29 -3.75 -33.98
N GLY A 13 8.91 -4.41 -35.09
CA GLY A 13 7.57 -4.29 -35.67
C GLY A 13 6.47 -4.73 -34.70
N SER A 14 6.66 -5.87 -34.04
CA SER A 14 5.72 -6.35 -33.02
C SER A 14 5.62 -5.40 -31.83
N PHE A 15 6.72 -4.80 -31.38
CA PHE A 15 6.71 -3.85 -30.26
C PHE A 15 5.94 -2.58 -30.62
N VAL A 16 6.22 -2.00 -31.78
CA VAL A 16 5.52 -0.79 -32.25
C VAL A 16 4.02 -1.06 -32.38
N ALA A 17 3.64 -2.21 -32.95
CA ALA A 17 2.24 -2.61 -33.03
C ALA A 17 1.60 -2.79 -31.64
N ALA A 18 2.29 -3.45 -30.72
CA ALA A 18 1.81 -3.68 -29.37
C ALA A 18 1.63 -2.36 -28.60
N GLU A 19 2.65 -1.52 -28.51
CA GLU A 19 2.62 -0.30 -27.68
C GLU A 19 1.66 0.77 -28.22
N PHE A 20 1.67 1.00 -29.54
CA PHE A 20 0.98 2.15 -30.13
C PHE A 20 -0.37 1.82 -30.77
N LYS A 21 -0.66 0.55 -31.07
CA LYS A 21 -1.92 0.18 -31.76
C LYS A 21 -2.80 -0.77 -30.95
N TYR A 22 -2.21 -1.73 -30.24
CA TYR A 22 -2.97 -2.87 -29.71
C TYR A 22 -2.89 -3.06 -28.19
N LYS A 23 -2.19 -2.18 -27.47
CA LYS A 23 -1.89 -2.27 -26.03
C LYS A 23 -3.13 -2.59 -25.19
N GLU A 24 -4.18 -1.79 -25.34
CA GLU A 24 -5.41 -1.94 -24.56
C GLU A 24 -6.09 -3.29 -24.79
N TYR A 25 -6.09 -3.79 -26.03
CA TYR A 25 -6.68 -5.08 -26.36
C TYR A 25 -5.87 -6.25 -25.80
N LEU A 26 -4.54 -6.17 -25.88
CA LEU A 26 -3.65 -7.18 -25.30
C LEU A 26 -3.80 -7.25 -23.78
N GLU A 27 -3.82 -6.09 -23.11
CA GLU A 27 -4.04 -6.01 -21.66
C GLU A 27 -5.41 -6.54 -21.26
N MET A 28 -6.45 -6.24 -22.03
CA MET A 28 -7.81 -6.76 -21.78
C MET A 28 -7.88 -8.29 -21.93
N ILE A 29 -7.28 -8.86 -22.97
CA ILE A 29 -7.22 -10.33 -23.14
C ILE A 29 -6.42 -10.96 -21.99
N MET A 30 -5.30 -10.36 -21.59
CA MET A 30 -4.49 -10.84 -20.47
C MET A 30 -5.29 -10.83 -19.16
N LYS A 31 -5.92 -9.70 -18.85
CA LYS A 31 -6.79 -9.51 -17.66
C LYS A 31 -7.98 -10.49 -17.65
N ALA A 32 -8.51 -10.83 -18.82
CA ALA A 32 -9.55 -11.83 -18.95
C ALA A 32 -9.06 -13.25 -18.62
N GLY A 33 -7.78 -13.55 -18.74
CA GLY A 33 -7.23 -14.89 -18.53
C GLY A 33 -6.48 -15.46 -19.73
N ASN A 34 -6.09 -14.60 -20.68
CA ASN A 34 -5.33 -14.86 -21.90
C ASN A 34 -6.13 -15.42 -23.09
N TYR A 35 -7.46 -15.53 -22.97
CA TYR A 35 -8.32 -16.07 -24.04
C TYR A 35 -9.61 -15.27 -24.19
N CYS A 36 -10.15 -15.22 -25.40
CA CYS A 36 -11.55 -14.87 -25.63
C CYS A 36 -12.06 -15.49 -26.94
N PHE A 37 -13.38 -15.54 -27.13
CA PHE A 37 -13.92 -16.03 -28.40
C PHE A 37 -13.74 -14.99 -29.50
N LEU A 38 -13.46 -15.45 -30.72
CA LEU A 38 -13.23 -14.57 -31.85
C LEU A 38 -14.45 -13.69 -32.13
N ASP A 39 -15.65 -14.27 -32.12
CA ASP A 39 -16.88 -13.51 -32.40
C ASP A 39 -17.24 -12.57 -31.25
N GLN A 40 -16.88 -12.95 -30.01
CA GLN A 40 -17.00 -12.07 -28.86
C GLN A 40 -16.14 -10.83 -29.03
N PHE A 41 -14.87 -11.00 -29.42
CA PHE A 41 -13.98 -9.88 -29.69
C PHE A 41 -14.54 -8.97 -30.81
N LYS A 42 -15.00 -9.56 -31.92
CA LYS A 42 -15.60 -8.82 -33.04
C LYS A 42 -16.88 -8.06 -32.66
N ARG A 43 -17.68 -8.64 -31.77
CA ARG A 43 -18.94 -8.06 -31.32
C ARG A 43 -18.73 -6.84 -30.43
N PHE A 44 -17.78 -6.92 -29.49
CA PHE A 44 -17.58 -5.86 -28.50
C PHE A 44 -16.57 -4.80 -28.94
N ILE A 45 -15.64 -5.13 -29.84
CA ILE A 45 -14.59 -4.21 -30.28
C ILE A 45 -14.91 -3.68 -31.68
N LYS A 46 -15.03 -2.35 -31.80
CA LYS A 46 -15.19 -1.67 -33.09
C LYS A 46 -14.03 -2.03 -34.02
N SER A 47 -14.34 -2.43 -35.26
CA SER A 47 -13.34 -2.92 -36.22
C SER A 47 -12.58 -4.17 -35.74
N GLY A 48 -13.19 -4.98 -34.88
CA GLY A 48 -12.53 -6.13 -34.24
C GLY A 48 -11.93 -7.15 -35.22
N GLN A 49 -12.51 -7.33 -36.41
CA GLN A 49 -11.92 -8.21 -37.44
C GLN A 49 -10.57 -7.68 -37.95
N THR A 50 -10.49 -6.38 -38.26
CA THR A 50 -9.26 -5.73 -38.72
C THR A 50 -8.19 -5.74 -37.64
N ILE A 51 -8.61 -5.48 -36.39
CA ILE A 51 -7.72 -5.49 -35.22
C ILE A 51 -7.15 -6.89 -34.99
N VAL A 52 -7.98 -7.93 -35.03
CA VAL A 52 -7.54 -9.33 -34.89
C VAL A 52 -6.53 -9.70 -35.97
N ASN A 53 -6.81 -9.39 -37.24
CA ASN A 53 -5.89 -9.68 -38.34
C ASN A 53 -4.53 -8.99 -38.14
N GLY A 54 -4.54 -7.70 -37.79
CA GLY A 54 -3.30 -6.97 -37.52
C GLY A 54 -2.53 -7.51 -36.31
N MET A 55 -3.20 -7.95 -35.25
CA MET A 55 -2.53 -8.59 -34.11
C MET A 55 -1.94 -9.97 -34.46
N ILE A 56 -2.56 -10.73 -35.37
CA ILE A 56 -2.02 -12.00 -35.88
C ILE A 56 -0.78 -11.75 -36.74
N GLU A 57 -0.85 -10.80 -37.68
CA GLU A 57 0.28 -10.42 -38.56
C GLU A 57 1.52 -9.99 -37.77
N ASN A 58 1.31 -9.34 -36.63
CA ASN A 58 2.39 -8.92 -35.73
C ASN A 58 2.79 -9.98 -34.68
N ASN A 59 2.26 -11.20 -34.80
CA ASN A 59 2.48 -12.33 -33.89
C ASN A 59 2.14 -12.01 -32.42
N LEU A 60 1.12 -11.19 -32.16
CA LEU A 60 0.69 -10.81 -30.81
C LEU A 60 -0.43 -11.72 -30.29
N ILE A 61 -1.28 -12.22 -31.19
CA ILE A 61 -2.28 -13.25 -30.87
C ILE A 61 -2.20 -14.39 -31.87
N ALA A 62 -2.72 -15.54 -31.48
CA ALA A 62 -2.98 -16.67 -32.35
C ALA A 62 -4.43 -17.12 -32.21
N MET A 63 -4.90 -17.94 -33.16
CA MET A 63 -6.27 -18.46 -33.18
C MET A 63 -6.25 -19.98 -33.19
N GLU A 64 -7.14 -20.58 -32.41
CA GLU A 64 -7.42 -22.02 -32.47
C GLU A 64 -8.89 -22.27 -32.79
N ASN A 65 -9.15 -23.41 -33.45
CA ASN A 65 -10.50 -23.85 -33.74
C ASN A 65 -11.08 -24.64 -32.56
N ILE A 66 -12.26 -24.24 -32.09
CA ILE A 66 -13.10 -25.09 -31.23
C ILE A 66 -13.77 -26.15 -32.11
N ASN A 67 -14.26 -25.71 -33.27
CA ASN A 67 -14.75 -26.55 -34.36
C ASN A 67 -14.66 -25.77 -35.69
N LYS A 68 -15.33 -26.25 -36.75
CA LYS A 68 -15.34 -25.60 -38.07
C LYS A 68 -15.86 -24.15 -38.07
N ASN A 69 -16.76 -23.81 -37.15
CA ASN A 69 -17.49 -22.53 -37.16
C ASN A 69 -17.08 -21.59 -36.02
N TYR A 70 -16.43 -22.10 -34.97
CA TYR A 70 -16.13 -21.34 -33.77
C TYR A 70 -14.64 -21.39 -33.44
N LYS A 71 -14.09 -20.22 -33.19
CA LYS A 71 -12.66 -20.01 -32.89
C LYS A 71 -12.50 -19.22 -31.60
N TYR A 72 -11.38 -19.43 -30.94
CA TYR A 72 -10.90 -18.55 -29.87
C TYR A 72 -9.55 -17.99 -30.23
N ILE A 73 -9.26 -16.83 -29.65
CA ILE A 73 -7.96 -16.18 -29.75
C ILE A 73 -7.23 -16.30 -28.41
N TYR A 74 -5.91 -16.36 -28.47
CA TYR A 74 -5.04 -16.42 -27.29
C TYR A 74 -3.78 -15.58 -27.50
N LEU A 75 -3.19 -15.11 -26.40
CA LEU A 75 -1.93 -14.35 -26.43
C LEU A 75 -0.76 -15.26 -26.79
N THR A 76 0.12 -14.80 -27.68
CA THR A 76 1.35 -15.53 -28.04
C THR A 76 2.47 -15.29 -27.03
N ASP A 77 3.53 -16.09 -27.08
CA ASP A 77 4.77 -15.86 -26.32
C ASP A 77 5.34 -14.43 -26.55
N THR A 78 5.17 -13.87 -27.76
CA THR A 78 5.59 -12.50 -28.08
C THR A 78 4.77 -11.46 -27.33
N ALA A 79 3.43 -11.58 -27.31
CA ALA A 79 2.60 -10.67 -26.53
C ALA A 79 2.87 -10.81 -25.03
N MET A 80 3.09 -12.03 -24.52
CA MET A 80 3.43 -12.24 -23.11
C MET A 80 4.75 -11.58 -22.73
N LYS A 81 5.78 -11.65 -23.59
CA LYS A 81 7.04 -10.92 -23.38
C LYS A 81 6.82 -9.42 -23.30
N TYR A 82 6.08 -8.86 -24.25
CA TYR A 82 5.73 -7.45 -24.21
C TYR A 82 5.00 -7.08 -22.91
N LEU A 83 3.93 -7.79 -22.57
CA LEU A 83 3.09 -7.46 -21.41
C LEU A 83 3.83 -7.57 -20.08
N TYR A 84 4.74 -8.53 -19.93
CA TYR A 84 5.50 -8.73 -18.68
C TYR A 84 6.79 -7.92 -18.56
N LEU A 85 7.45 -7.61 -19.69
CA LEU A 85 8.81 -7.08 -19.67
C LEU A 85 8.94 -5.67 -20.24
N LYS A 86 7.89 -5.08 -20.84
CA LYS A 86 7.96 -3.74 -21.43
C LYS A 86 8.48 -2.67 -20.46
N ASP A 87 8.15 -2.80 -19.18
CA ASP A 87 8.50 -1.85 -18.11
C ASP A 87 9.71 -2.31 -17.28
N SER A 88 10.38 -3.41 -17.65
CA SER A 88 11.56 -3.91 -16.94
C SER A 88 12.78 -3.01 -17.17
N GLU A 89 13.61 -2.78 -16.15
CA GLU A 89 14.90 -2.07 -16.28
C GLU A 89 16.03 -2.98 -16.80
N GLU A 90 15.80 -4.30 -16.82
CA GLU A 90 16.78 -5.28 -17.28
C GLU A 90 16.97 -5.21 -18.80
N ASP A 91 18.23 -5.24 -19.25
CA ASP A 91 18.62 -5.29 -20.67
C ASP A 91 18.78 -6.74 -21.13
N PHE A 92 17.96 -7.14 -22.13
CA PHE A 92 17.98 -8.49 -22.68
C PHE A 92 18.79 -8.62 -23.97
N SER A 93 19.55 -7.59 -24.36
CA SER A 93 20.29 -7.57 -25.64
C SER A 93 21.28 -8.74 -25.81
N ASN A 94 21.80 -9.27 -24.70
CA ASN A 94 22.73 -10.40 -24.68
C ASN A 94 22.04 -11.78 -24.73
N ILE A 95 20.70 -11.82 -24.65
CA ILE A 95 19.91 -13.04 -24.61
C ILE A 95 19.13 -13.18 -25.92
N GLN A 96 19.21 -14.34 -26.56
CA GLN A 96 18.37 -14.60 -27.73
C GLN A 96 16.89 -14.49 -27.34
N LYS A 97 16.12 -13.68 -28.09
CA LYS A 97 14.70 -13.38 -27.79
C LYS A 97 13.86 -14.62 -27.51
N ASN A 98 14.07 -15.71 -28.23
CA ASN A 98 13.35 -16.97 -28.04
C ASN A 98 13.65 -17.68 -26.71
N ARG A 99 14.80 -17.39 -26.07
CA ARG A 99 15.22 -17.93 -24.76
C ARG A 99 14.73 -17.11 -23.57
N ILE A 100 14.26 -15.89 -23.79
CA ILE A 100 13.64 -15.07 -22.73
C ILE A 100 12.39 -15.81 -22.25
N SER A 101 12.38 -16.18 -20.96
CA SER A 101 11.34 -17.00 -20.36
C SER A 101 10.23 -16.12 -19.79
N VAL A 102 9.00 -16.37 -20.24
CA VAL A 102 7.78 -15.82 -19.64
C VAL A 102 6.77 -16.94 -19.47
N LYS A 103 5.75 -16.71 -18.64
CA LYS A 103 4.64 -17.66 -18.48
C LYS A 103 3.95 -17.87 -19.83
N LYS A 104 4.08 -19.07 -20.38
CA LYS A 104 3.44 -19.43 -21.65
C LYS A 104 1.95 -19.59 -21.49
N VAL A 105 1.24 -19.19 -22.53
CA VAL A 105 -0.20 -19.42 -22.66
C VAL A 105 -0.38 -20.79 -23.31
N ASP A 106 -1.18 -21.65 -22.68
CA ASP A 106 -1.47 -22.96 -23.23
C ASP A 106 -2.40 -22.79 -24.44
N LYS A 107 -1.94 -23.21 -25.61
CA LYS A 107 -2.76 -23.18 -26.82
C LYS A 107 -4.04 -24.00 -26.68
N ASN A 108 -4.11 -24.98 -25.78
CA ASN A 108 -5.27 -25.86 -25.57
C ASN A 108 -5.78 -25.76 -24.12
N PRO A 109 -6.39 -24.61 -23.72
CA PRO A 109 -6.87 -24.43 -22.35
C PRO A 109 -7.96 -25.44 -22.00
N THR A 110 -8.11 -25.71 -20.70
CA THR A 110 -9.27 -26.45 -20.22
C THR A 110 -10.57 -25.69 -20.52
N GLU A 111 -11.66 -26.40 -20.75
CA GLU A 111 -12.99 -25.81 -20.97
C GLU A 111 -13.34 -24.75 -19.90
N LYS A 112 -13.01 -25.03 -18.64
CA LYS A 112 -13.24 -24.12 -17.52
C LYS A 112 -12.45 -22.82 -17.65
N GLN A 113 -11.18 -22.89 -18.04
CA GLN A 113 -10.33 -21.71 -18.24
C GLN A 113 -10.82 -20.87 -19.41
N LEU A 114 -11.16 -21.50 -20.54
CA LEU A 114 -11.64 -20.81 -21.73
C LEU A 114 -12.95 -20.07 -21.45
N LEU A 115 -13.93 -20.73 -20.81
CA LEU A 115 -15.20 -20.11 -20.46
C LEU A 115 -15.05 -19.02 -19.41
N SER A 116 -14.27 -19.25 -18.34
CA SER A 116 -14.00 -18.22 -17.33
C SER A 116 -13.37 -16.98 -17.97
N SER A 117 -12.47 -17.18 -18.95
CA SER A 117 -11.85 -16.07 -19.66
C SER A 117 -12.83 -15.33 -20.57
N ALA A 118 -13.69 -16.06 -21.27
CA ALA A 118 -14.77 -15.45 -22.05
C ALA A 118 -15.75 -14.64 -21.19
N TYR A 119 -16.11 -15.14 -20.00
CA TYR A 119 -16.94 -14.37 -19.04
C TYR A 119 -16.26 -13.06 -18.65
N LYS A 120 -14.99 -13.12 -18.24
CA LYS A 120 -14.23 -11.95 -17.81
C LYS A 120 -14.01 -10.95 -18.95
N PHE A 121 -13.70 -11.44 -20.16
CA PHE A 121 -13.53 -10.60 -21.33
C PHE A 121 -14.81 -9.82 -21.64
N HIS A 122 -15.97 -10.47 -21.56
CA HIS A 122 -17.25 -9.82 -21.81
C HIS A 122 -17.45 -8.63 -20.86
N LEU A 123 -17.23 -8.85 -19.55
CA LEU A 123 -17.38 -7.80 -18.54
C LEU A 123 -16.39 -6.67 -18.79
N LEU A 124 -15.11 -7.00 -19.00
CA LEU A 124 -14.07 -6.01 -19.28
C LEU A 124 -14.39 -5.19 -20.54
N ALA A 125 -14.89 -5.82 -21.60
CA ALA A 125 -15.24 -5.16 -22.85
C ALA A 125 -16.49 -4.28 -22.74
N GLN A 126 -17.35 -4.52 -21.75
CA GLN A 126 -18.48 -3.64 -21.41
C GLN A 126 -18.07 -2.48 -20.48
N GLY A 127 -16.80 -2.36 -20.13
CA GLY A 127 -16.28 -1.31 -19.26
C GLY A 127 -16.37 -1.64 -17.76
N GLU A 128 -16.68 -2.88 -17.39
CA GLU A 128 -16.60 -3.30 -15.98
C GLU A 128 -15.13 -3.34 -15.52
N TYR A 129 -14.83 -2.51 -14.53
CA TYR A 129 -13.55 -2.48 -13.83
C TYR A 129 -13.58 -3.44 -12.62
N LEU A 130 -12.43 -3.80 -12.03
CA LEU A 130 -12.32 -4.78 -10.93
C LEU A 130 -12.76 -6.21 -11.30
N ILE A 131 -12.50 -6.64 -12.53
CA ILE A 131 -12.74 -8.01 -12.96
C ILE A 131 -11.47 -8.85 -12.87
N ASP A 132 -10.30 -8.27 -13.11
CA ASP A 132 -9.04 -8.98 -13.00
C ASP A 132 -8.52 -9.06 -11.55
N LYS A 133 -7.66 -10.04 -11.31
CA LYS A 133 -7.14 -10.35 -9.98
C LYS A 133 -6.42 -9.15 -9.35
N GLU A 134 -5.53 -8.51 -10.09
CA GLU A 134 -4.65 -7.45 -9.56
C GLU A 134 -5.49 -6.25 -9.14
N SER A 135 -6.43 -5.85 -10.00
CA SER A 135 -7.38 -4.78 -9.69
C SER A 135 -8.23 -5.08 -8.45
N ILE A 136 -8.72 -6.31 -8.30
CA ILE A 136 -9.49 -6.73 -7.11
C ILE A 136 -8.62 -6.63 -5.84
N LEU A 137 -7.40 -7.19 -5.87
CA LEU A 137 -6.51 -7.21 -4.71
C LEU A 137 -6.05 -5.80 -4.31
N LYS A 138 -5.79 -4.93 -5.29
CA LYS A 138 -5.47 -3.52 -5.06
C LYS A 138 -6.66 -2.75 -4.48
N SER A 139 -7.85 -2.95 -5.03
CA SER A 139 -9.07 -2.31 -4.51
C SER A 139 -9.37 -2.70 -3.06
N ILE A 140 -9.12 -3.97 -2.68
CA ILE A 140 -9.25 -4.43 -1.28
C ILE A 140 -8.22 -3.76 -0.38
N GLU A 141 -6.98 -3.65 -0.84
CA GLU A 141 -5.92 -2.95 -0.10
C GLU A 141 -6.33 -1.50 0.16
N ASP A 142 -6.69 -0.77 -0.89
CA ASP A 142 -7.16 0.62 -0.79
C ASP A 142 -8.37 0.75 0.13
N HIS A 143 -9.34 -0.17 0.06
CA HIS A 143 -10.51 -0.18 0.93
C HIS A 143 -10.15 -0.37 2.41
N ILE A 144 -9.20 -1.25 2.72
CA ILE A 144 -8.74 -1.47 4.10
C ILE A 144 -7.98 -0.24 4.62
N PHE A 145 -7.15 0.38 3.79
CA PHE A 145 -6.47 1.63 4.11
C PHE A 145 -7.47 2.76 4.42
N LEU A 146 -8.47 2.94 3.55
CA LEU A 146 -9.53 3.94 3.75
C LEU A 146 -10.30 3.71 5.06
N MET A 147 -10.62 2.46 5.38
CA MET A 147 -11.36 2.13 6.60
C MET A 147 -10.60 2.46 7.90
N HIS A 148 -9.28 2.29 7.93
CA HIS A 148 -8.49 2.50 9.16
C HIS A 148 -7.81 3.87 9.24
N LEU A 149 -7.41 4.44 8.10
CA LEU A 149 -6.62 5.67 8.03
C LEU A 149 -7.34 6.83 7.32
N LYS A 150 -8.52 6.60 6.75
CA LYS A 150 -9.28 7.57 5.93
C LYS A 150 -8.50 8.10 4.72
N VAL A 151 -7.50 7.36 4.27
CA VAL A 151 -6.69 7.64 3.08
C VAL A 151 -6.47 6.34 2.32
N ASP A 152 -6.29 6.43 1.01
CA ASP A 152 -5.84 5.30 0.19
C ASP A 152 -4.33 5.02 0.41
N LYS A 153 -3.84 3.89 -0.12
CA LYS A 153 -2.43 3.50 0.05
C LYS A 153 -1.46 4.50 -0.57
N SER A 154 -1.79 5.06 -1.74
CA SER A 154 -0.91 5.99 -2.44
C SER A 154 -0.67 7.28 -1.64
N LYS A 155 -1.72 7.79 -0.98
CA LYS A 155 -1.61 8.95 -0.08
C LYS A 155 -0.83 8.62 1.19
N TYR A 156 -0.95 7.39 1.69
CA TYR A 156 -0.12 6.92 2.80
C TYR A 156 1.36 6.88 2.41
N GLU A 157 1.69 6.30 1.26
CA GLU A 157 3.07 6.23 0.75
C GLU A 157 3.68 7.64 0.56
N ALA A 158 2.91 8.57 0.01
CA ALA A 158 3.33 9.97 -0.12
C ALA A 158 3.54 10.66 1.26
N TRP A 159 2.69 10.35 2.24
CA TRP A 159 2.87 10.85 3.61
C TRP A 159 4.12 10.26 4.27
N LEU A 160 4.38 8.97 4.05
CA LEU A 160 5.53 8.25 4.58
C LEU A 160 6.84 8.87 4.06
N GLU A 161 6.94 9.06 2.74
CA GLU A 161 8.09 9.70 2.09
C GLU A 161 8.32 11.12 2.63
N LYS A 162 7.28 11.96 2.59
CA LYS A 162 7.38 13.35 3.06
C LYS A 162 7.76 13.46 4.53
N SER A 163 7.28 12.54 5.36
CA SER A 163 7.57 12.53 6.79
C SER A 163 8.99 12.02 7.08
N SER A 164 9.46 11.01 6.34
CA SER A 164 10.85 10.55 6.34
C SER A 164 11.82 11.68 5.98
N ASP A 165 11.53 12.40 4.89
CA ASP A 165 12.34 13.53 4.44
C ASP A 165 12.39 14.67 5.45
N ALA A 166 11.24 15.01 6.07
CA ALA A 166 11.18 16.04 7.10
C ALA A 166 12.01 15.65 8.35
N ILE A 167 11.95 14.38 8.77
CA ILE A 167 12.76 13.86 9.89
C ILE A 167 14.25 13.96 9.56
N ASN A 168 14.65 13.57 8.35
CA ASN A 168 16.04 13.64 7.90
C ASN A 168 16.55 15.10 7.82
N LEU A 169 15.70 16.02 7.37
CA LEU A 169 16.02 17.45 7.35
C LEU A 169 16.23 17.99 8.76
N TYR A 170 15.36 17.65 9.72
CA TYR A 170 15.55 18.05 11.12
C TYR A 170 16.86 17.52 11.70
N LYS A 171 17.21 16.25 11.44
CA LYS A 171 18.47 15.65 11.90
C LYS A 171 19.68 16.41 11.35
N LYS A 172 19.67 16.72 10.04
CA LYS A 172 20.73 17.48 9.38
C LYS A 172 20.87 18.89 9.95
N ASP A 173 19.76 19.60 10.15
CA ASP A 173 19.76 20.95 10.72
C ASP A 173 20.31 20.97 12.15
N ILE A 174 19.89 20.01 13.00
CA ILE A 174 20.39 19.88 14.37
C ILE A 174 21.90 19.62 14.35
N GLN A 175 22.38 18.74 13.47
CA GLN A 175 23.80 18.45 13.33
C GLN A 175 24.60 19.68 12.90
N ASN A 176 24.11 20.45 11.92
CA ASN A 176 24.74 21.69 11.49
C ASN A 176 24.84 22.71 12.62
N LEU A 177 23.77 22.90 13.39
CA LEU A 177 23.77 23.81 14.55
C LEU A 177 24.72 23.33 15.66
N LYS A 178 24.84 22.02 15.89
CA LYS A 178 25.81 21.46 16.84
C LYS A 178 27.25 21.71 16.39
N ILE A 179 27.54 21.56 15.10
CA ILE A 179 28.86 21.88 14.53
C ILE A 179 29.15 23.37 14.64
N GLU A 180 28.18 24.24 14.35
CA GLU A 180 28.33 25.69 14.49
C GLU A 180 28.62 26.10 15.93
N LYS A 181 27.83 25.59 16.89
CA LYS A 181 28.07 25.79 18.33
C LYS A 181 29.49 25.35 18.71
N GLN A 182 29.90 24.16 18.29
CA GLN A 182 31.22 23.64 18.61
C GLN A 182 32.35 24.48 18.00
N ARG A 183 32.20 24.98 16.77
CA ARG A 183 33.17 25.91 16.18
C ARG A 183 33.30 27.20 16.98
N ILE A 184 32.19 27.74 17.48
CA ILE A 184 32.20 28.94 18.34
C ILE A 184 32.93 28.64 19.65
N ASP A 185 32.58 27.52 20.31
CA ASP A 185 33.21 27.08 21.55
C ASP A 185 34.72 26.84 21.37
N ASP A 186 35.14 26.16 20.29
CA ASP A 186 36.55 25.89 19.96
C ASP A 186 37.34 27.18 19.71
N ASN A 187 36.76 28.12 18.95
CA ASN A 187 37.38 29.42 18.71
C ASN A 187 37.52 30.22 20.01
N PHE A 188 36.52 30.14 20.89
CA PHE A 188 36.56 30.78 22.20
C PHE A 188 37.64 30.17 23.10
N GLN A 189 37.75 28.84 23.15
CA GLN A 189 38.81 28.16 23.89
C GLN A 189 40.19 28.49 23.36
N LYS A 190 40.38 28.56 22.03
CA LYS A 190 41.66 28.98 21.42
C LYS A 190 42.04 30.41 21.81
N LEU A 191 41.09 31.33 21.86
CA LEU A 191 41.33 32.70 22.31
C LEU A 191 41.68 32.76 23.80
N ASN A 192 41.08 31.90 24.62
CA ASN A 192 41.32 31.89 26.06
C ASN A 192 42.64 31.19 26.45
N ASN A 193 43.05 30.16 25.70
CA ASN A 193 44.29 29.42 25.93
C ASN A 193 45.51 30.32 25.70
N GLY A 194 46.14 30.74 26.80
CA GLY A 194 47.37 31.51 26.83
C GLY A 194 47.24 32.96 27.32
N LEU A 195 46.02 33.52 27.39
CA LEU A 195 45.81 34.93 27.76
C LEU A 195 44.86 35.17 28.94
N ASN A 196 44.17 34.14 29.48
CA ASN A 196 43.18 34.28 30.57
C ASN A 196 42.21 35.46 30.34
N LEU A 197 41.84 35.66 29.07
CA LEU A 197 41.06 36.82 28.61
C LEU A 197 39.65 36.88 29.19
N PHE A 198 39.14 35.77 29.72
CA PHE A 198 37.77 35.67 30.22
C PHE A 198 37.67 35.16 31.66
N ASP A 199 38.82 34.91 32.31
CA ASP A 199 38.88 34.57 33.73
C ASP A 199 39.11 35.86 34.54
N SER A 200 38.06 36.32 35.23
CA SER A 200 38.13 37.50 36.11
C SER A 200 38.56 37.13 37.53
N TYR A 201 38.75 35.85 37.86
CA TYR A 201 38.91 35.43 39.26
C TYR A 201 40.18 36.00 39.90
N SER A 202 41.30 36.00 39.16
CA SER A 202 42.55 36.64 39.61
C SER A 202 42.40 38.15 39.78
N ASP A 203 41.78 38.80 38.80
CA ASP A 203 41.60 40.26 38.77
C ASP A 203 40.65 40.71 39.89
N GLU A 204 39.61 39.93 40.18
CA GLU A 204 38.67 40.18 41.28
C GLU A 204 39.34 40.04 42.65
N ALA A 205 40.24 39.07 42.82
CA ALA A 205 41.02 38.92 44.04
C ALA A 205 41.97 40.12 44.25
N GLU A 206 42.68 40.52 43.19
CA GLU A 206 43.60 41.66 43.18
C GLU A 206 42.85 42.99 43.43
N TYR A 207 41.68 43.18 42.80
CA TYR A 207 40.82 44.34 43.03
C TYR A 207 40.37 44.44 44.50
N ARG A 208 39.98 43.33 45.13
CA ARG A 208 39.57 43.33 46.56
C ARG A 208 40.72 43.72 47.48
N GLU A 209 41.93 43.26 47.18
CA GLU A 209 43.12 43.61 47.95
C GLU A 209 43.45 45.11 47.82
N LEU A 210 43.53 45.63 46.58
CA LEU A 210 43.81 47.04 46.33
C LEU A 210 42.73 47.97 46.89
N ASN A 211 41.46 47.59 46.77
CA ASN A 211 40.35 48.36 47.33
C ASN A 211 40.46 48.44 48.86
N SER A 212 40.86 47.36 49.53
CA SER A 212 41.08 47.35 50.98
C SER A 212 42.25 48.26 51.38
N LYS A 213 43.35 48.25 50.60
CA LYS A 213 44.50 49.16 50.81
C LYS A 213 44.11 50.63 50.62
N CYS A 214 43.36 50.95 49.56
CA CYS A 214 42.86 52.31 49.31
C CYS A 214 41.98 52.82 50.46
N ILE A 215 41.04 51.98 50.95
CA ILE A 215 40.16 52.34 52.08
C ILE A 215 40.96 52.63 53.35
N ASN A 216 42.02 51.87 53.61
CA ASN A 216 42.88 52.08 54.78
C ASN A 216 43.71 53.37 54.65
N LEU A 217 44.29 53.63 53.48
CA LEU A 217 45.01 54.88 53.18
C LEU A 217 44.10 56.12 53.28
N GLU A 218 42.87 56.02 52.79
CA GLU A 218 41.90 57.12 52.86
C GLU A 218 41.54 57.49 54.31
N LYS A 219 41.48 56.49 55.20
CA LYS A 219 41.34 56.70 56.65
C LYS A 219 42.56 57.39 57.25
N GLU A 220 43.77 56.93 56.94
CA GLU A 220 45.02 57.55 57.42
C GLU A 220 45.18 59.00 56.95
N ILE A 221 44.84 59.30 55.69
CA ILE A 221 44.85 60.66 55.14
C ILE A 221 43.87 61.56 55.92
N LYS A 222 42.64 61.08 56.18
CA LYS A 222 41.64 61.80 56.99
C LYS A 222 42.17 62.08 58.40
N GLU A 223 42.75 61.09 59.07
CA GLU A 223 43.30 61.24 60.42
C GLU A 223 44.48 62.21 60.49
N LYS A 224 45.41 62.16 59.51
CA LYS A 224 46.54 63.10 59.44
C LYS A 224 46.13 64.51 59.04
N SER A 225 45.10 64.67 58.20
CA SER A 225 44.60 65.98 57.78
C SER A 225 43.98 66.80 58.92
N GLN A 226 43.55 66.12 60.00
CA GLN A 226 42.97 66.74 61.20
C GLN A 226 44.03 67.15 62.24
N LYS A 227 45.31 66.74 62.09
CA LYS A 227 46.42 67.08 63.00
C LYS A 227 47.25 68.25 62.45
N THR A 228 47.78 69.11 63.32
CA THR A 228 48.45 70.39 62.99
C THR A 228 49.79 70.27 62.22
N PHE A 229 50.32 69.06 62.01
CA PHE A 229 51.59 68.82 61.30
C PHE A 229 51.34 68.27 59.89
N LYS A 230 51.70 69.07 58.87
CA LYS A 230 51.46 68.79 57.43
C LYS A 230 52.52 67.90 56.75
N THR A 231 53.52 67.40 57.47
CA THR A 231 54.61 66.59 56.91
C THR A 231 54.12 65.16 56.61
N GLY A 232 54.35 64.69 55.38
CA GLY A 232 53.98 63.34 54.90
C GLY A 232 52.56 63.17 54.37
N LEU A 233 51.70 64.20 54.45
CA LEU A 233 50.35 64.15 53.86
C LEU A 233 50.39 64.08 52.32
N LYS A 234 51.38 64.74 51.72
CA LYS A 234 51.57 64.80 50.27
C LYS A 234 52.00 63.44 49.70
N GLU A 235 52.82 62.70 50.43
CA GLU A 235 53.28 61.35 50.06
C GLU A 235 52.14 60.34 50.14
N LEU A 236 51.33 60.38 51.20
CA LEU A 236 50.14 59.51 51.32
C LEU A 236 49.08 59.79 50.23
N ASN A 237 48.88 61.06 49.88
CA ASN A 237 47.97 61.41 48.78
C ASN A 237 48.49 60.86 47.42
N LEU A 238 49.80 60.95 47.16
CA LEU A 238 50.40 60.38 45.95
C LEU A 238 50.31 58.85 45.90
N GLU A 239 50.51 58.18 47.04
CA GLU A 239 50.36 56.72 47.16
C GLU A 239 48.91 56.28 46.97
N PHE A 240 47.96 57.02 47.55
CA PHE A 240 46.53 56.78 47.35
C PHE A 240 46.12 56.98 45.89
N GLU A 241 46.56 58.05 45.23
CA GLU A 241 46.31 58.27 43.79
C GLU A 241 46.84 57.11 42.96
N SER A 242 48.09 56.69 43.18
CA SER A 242 48.71 55.57 42.46
C SER A 242 47.96 54.25 42.66
N LEU A 243 47.58 53.90 43.90
CA LEU A 243 46.83 52.68 44.18
C LEU A 243 45.39 52.74 43.66
N ASN A 244 44.77 53.92 43.68
CA ASN A 244 43.43 54.12 43.17
C ASN A 244 43.39 54.03 41.64
N ASP A 245 44.42 54.52 40.94
CA ASP A 245 44.60 54.35 39.50
C ASP A 245 44.73 52.86 39.14
N LEU A 246 45.59 52.13 39.86
CA LEU A 246 45.77 50.69 39.66
C LEU A 246 44.46 49.92 39.92
N LYS A 247 43.73 50.29 40.98
CA LYS A 247 42.41 49.71 41.32
C LYS A 247 41.40 49.94 40.19
N ASN A 248 41.34 51.16 39.65
CA ASN A 248 40.43 51.52 38.56
C ASN A 248 40.78 50.79 37.26
N GLU A 249 42.07 50.59 37.00
CA GLU A 249 42.54 49.82 35.86
C GLU A 249 42.09 48.36 35.95
N ILE A 250 42.29 47.71 37.11
CA ILE A 250 41.83 46.32 37.34
C ILE A 250 40.31 46.22 37.23
N HIS A 251 39.57 47.19 37.80
CA HIS A 251 38.11 47.23 37.65
C HIS A 251 37.67 47.27 36.19
N SER A 252 38.36 48.08 35.38
CA SER A 252 38.10 48.20 33.94
C SER A 252 38.38 46.88 33.21
N ARG A 253 39.45 46.16 33.59
CA ARG A 253 39.74 44.81 33.05
C ARG A 253 38.62 43.83 33.40
N ILE A 254 38.18 43.77 34.66
CA ILE A 254 37.05 42.91 35.10
C ILE A 254 35.79 43.20 34.27
N LEU A 255 35.44 44.48 34.10
CA LEU A 255 34.30 44.92 33.28
C LEU A 255 34.41 44.44 31.83
N LEU A 256 35.59 44.59 31.21
CA LEU A 256 35.83 44.13 29.85
C LEU A 256 35.68 42.60 29.72
N LYS A 257 36.27 41.84 30.66
CA LYS A 257 36.17 40.37 30.69
C LYS A 257 34.72 39.89 30.83
N ASN A 258 33.97 40.51 31.75
CA ASN A 258 32.56 40.20 31.97
C ASN A 258 31.68 40.57 30.77
N ASN A 259 31.87 41.74 30.17
CA ASN A 259 31.16 42.16 28.95
C ASN A 259 31.41 41.20 27.78
N ALA A 260 32.65 40.73 27.62
CA ALA A 260 32.98 39.79 26.55
C ALA A 260 32.30 38.42 26.75
N LYS A 261 32.25 37.92 27.99
CA LYS A 261 31.51 36.70 28.35
C LYS A 261 30.00 36.86 28.10
N GLU A 262 29.44 38.02 28.44
CA GLU A 262 28.03 38.32 28.20
C GLU A 262 27.70 38.36 26.70
N ASN A 263 28.57 38.98 25.89
CA ASN A 263 28.42 39.01 24.43
C ASN A 263 28.50 37.62 23.81
N LEU A 264 29.38 36.74 24.30
CA LEU A 264 29.42 35.34 23.86
C LEU A 264 28.09 34.62 24.18
N ASN A 265 27.59 34.79 25.41
CA ASN A 265 26.32 34.20 25.81
C ASN A 265 25.15 34.69 24.93
N LYS A 266 25.15 35.97 24.52
CA LYS A 266 24.16 36.52 23.58
C LYS A 266 24.18 35.81 22.21
N ILE A 267 25.32 35.26 21.78
CA ILE A 267 25.45 34.49 20.53
C ILE A 267 25.08 33.01 20.75
N LEU A 268 25.53 32.40 21.84
CA LEU A 268 25.34 30.97 22.10
C LEU A 268 23.91 30.62 22.53
N ILE A 269 23.25 31.45 23.34
CA ILE A 269 21.89 31.18 23.84
C ILE A 269 20.88 30.95 22.71
N PRO A 270 20.83 31.80 21.65
CA PRO A 270 19.95 31.55 20.50
C PRO A 270 20.22 30.22 19.79
N ILE A 271 21.49 29.83 19.62
CA ILE A 271 21.86 28.56 18.97
C ILE A 271 21.39 27.37 19.82
N ILE A 272 21.66 27.41 21.13
CA ILE A 272 21.23 26.37 22.08
C ILE A 272 19.70 26.24 22.08
N HIS A 273 19.00 27.38 22.11
CA HIS A 273 17.54 27.39 22.06
C HIS A 273 17.01 26.82 20.74
N ASN A 274 17.61 27.16 19.60
CA ASN A 274 17.25 26.62 18.30
C ASN A 274 17.47 25.11 18.19
N ILE A 275 18.59 24.60 18.73
CA ILE A 275 18.85 23.15 18.82
C ILE A 275 17.74 22.48 19.63
N SER A 276 17.48 22.95 20.84
CA SER A 276 16.46 22.38 21.73
C SER A 276 15.07 22.38 21.09
N ASN A 277 14.67 23.50 20.46
CA ASN A 277 13.39 23.60 19.76
C ASN A 277 13.27 22.60 18.59
N LYS A 278 14.34 22.43 17.80
CA LYS A 278 14.35 21.46 16.70
C LYS A 278 14.38 20.02 17.20
N GLU A 279 15.10 19.73 18.28
CA GLU A 279 15.12 18.40 18.92
C GLU A 279 13.73 17.99 19.43
N THR A 280 12.99 18.92 20.06
CA THR A 280 11.60 18.67 20.47
C THR A 280 10.72 18.34 19.27
N LYS A 281 10.77 19.14 18.20
CA LYS A 281 10.00 18.90 16.96
C LYS A 281 10.37 17.59 16.28
N LEU A 282 11.66 17.23 16.28
CA LEU A 282 12.15 15.95 15.76
C LEU A 282 11.54 14.80 16.56
N ASN A 283 11.64 14.84 17.89
CA ASN A 283 11.11 13.79 18.77
C ASN A 283 9.60 13.61 18.61
N GLU A 284 8.83 14.70 18.52
CA GLU A 284 7.39 14.64 18.27
C GLU A 284 7.08 14.00 16.90
N SER A 285 7.82 14.40 15.87
CA SER A 285 7.64 13.89 14.51
C SER A 285 8.00 12.40 14.40
N GLU A 286 9.12 11.98 14.99
CA GLU A 286 9.55 10.58 15.04
C GLU A 286 8.58 9.73 15.86
N THR A 287 8.12 10.22 17.00
CA THR A 287 7.15 9.50 17.83
C THR A 287 5.85 9.25 17.06
N LYS A 288 5.33 10.27 16.39
CA LYS A 288 4.13 10.15 15.55
C LYS A 288 4.36 9.20 14.37
N PHE A 289 5.48 9.37 13.66
CA PHE A 289 5.86 8.54 12.52
C PHE A 289 5.97 7.06 12.91
N ASN A 290 6.76 6.76 13.95
CA ASN A 290 6.99 5.41 14.43
C ASN A 290 5.70 4.77 14.94
N LYS A 291 4.86 5.51 15.65
CA LYS A 291 3.56 5.02 16.12
C LYS A 291 2.66 4.62 14.95
N THR A 292 2.50 5.51 13.97
CA THR A 292 1.66 5.25 12.80
C THR A 292 2.21 4.10 11.95
N ASN A 293 3.52 4.09 11.68
CA ASN A 293 4.13 3.02 10.87
C ASN A 293 4.02 1.67 11.58
N LYS A 294 4.26 1.62 12.89
CA LYS A 294 4.09 0.41 13.70
C LYS A 294 2.66 -0.10 13.69
N ASP A 295 1.66 0.78 13.87
CA ASP A 295 0.25 0.38 13.78
C ASP A 295 -0.10 -0.21 12.41
N ILE A 296 0.52 0.29 11.33
CA ILE A 296 0.30 -0.22 9.97
C ILE A 296 0.96 -1.58 9.78
N GLU A 297 2.23 -1.72 10.15
CA GLU A 297 3.00 -2.96 10.04
C GLU A 297 2.41 -4.09 10.90
N ASP A 298 1.97 -3.77 12.12
CA ASP A 298 1.48 -4.78 13.08
C ASP A 298 0.02 -5.16 12.85
N LYS A 299 -0.83 -4.25 12.33
CA LYS A 299 -2.29 -4.48 12.25
C LYS A 299 -2.85 -4.46 10.83
N ILE A 300 -2.50 -3.44 10.04
CA ILE A 300 -3.14 -3.20 8.74
C ILE A 300 -2.57 -4.14 7.67
N ILE A 301 -1.25 -4.23 7.54
CA ILE A 301 -0.60 -5.10 6.54
C ILE A 301 -0.95 -6.59 6.75
N PRO A 302 -0.91 -7.15 7.98
CA PRO A 302 -1.33 -8.53 8.22
C PRO A 302 -2.81 -8.75 7.88
N LYS A 303 -3.69 -7.78 8.17
CA LYS A 303 -5.11 -7.84 7.80
C LYS A 303 -5.27 -7.85 6.28
N ILE A 304 -4.56 -6.99 5.54
CA ILE A 304 -4.57 -6.96 4.08
C ILE A 304 -4.16 -8.32 3.52
N ARG A 305 -3.03 -8.89 3.96
CA ARG A 305 -2.56 -10.20 3.50
C ARG A 305 -3.58 -11.31 3.75
N LYS A 306 -4.21 -11.32 4.94
CA LYS A 306 -5.26 -12.29 5.28
C LYS A 306 -6.47 -12.17 4.35
N VAL A 307 -6.94 -10.95 4.11
CA VAL A 307 -8.11 -10.69 3.26
C VAL A 307 -7.81 -11.00 1.80
N GLN A 308 -6.68 -10.52 1.28
CA GLN A 308 -6.24 -10.77 -0.10
C GLN A 308 -6.16 -12.27 -0.39
N LYS A 309 -5.65 -13.08 0.54
CA LYS A 309 -5.62 -14.55 0.39
C LYS A 309 -7.01 -15.15 0.19
N VAL A 310 -8.04 -14.66 0.88
CA VAL A 310 -9.43 -15.14 0.72
C VAL A 310 -9.96 -14.79 -0.67
N PHE A 311 -9.80 -13.54 -1.09
CA PHE A 311 -10.28 -13.08 -2.41
C PHE A 311 -9.51 -13.71 -3.57
N GLU A 312 -8.20 -13.86 -3.43
CA GLU A 312 -7.37 -14.59 -4.38
C GLU A 312 -7.82 -16.04 -4.53
N ASN A 313 -8.10 -16.73 -3.41
CA ASN A 313 -8.60 -18.11 -3.46
C ASN A 313 -9.93 -18.20 -4.21
N LEU A 314 -10.86 -17.27 -3.97
CA LEU A 314 -12.13 -17.21 -4.69
C LEU A 314 -11.92 -17.00 -6.20
N TYR A 315 -11.04 -16.06 -6.56
CA TYR A 315 -10.69 -15.76 -7.94
C TYR A 315 -10.05 -16.96 -8.65
N ASN A 316 -9.10 -17.64 -8.01
CA ASN A 316 -8.36 -18.78 -8.56
C ASN A 316 -9.27 -19.99 -8.82
N ILE A 317 -10.36 -20.15 -8.04
CA ILE A 317 -11.38 -21.18 -8.30
C ILE A 317 -12.09 -20.93 -9.65
N SER A 318 -11.89 -19.79 -10.31
CA SER A 318 -12.31 -19.43 -11.68
C SER A 318 -13.83 -19.41 -11.89
N LYS A 319 -14.60 -19.37 -10.81
CA LYS A 319 -16.07 -19.39 -10.81
C LYS A 319 -16.70 -18.24 -10.05
N VAL A 320 -15.91 -17.50 -9.28
CA VAL A 320 -16.40 -16.44 -8.43
C VAL A 320 -15.45 -15.26 -8.54
N ILE A 321 -16.02 -14.08 -8.74
CA ILE A 321 -15.36 -12.82 -8.46
C ILE A 321 -16.08 -12.21 -7.27
N ALA A 322 -15.33 -11.90 -6.21
CA ALA A 322 -15.83 -11.10 -5.11
C ALA A 322 -15.14 -9.73 -5.20
N ARG A 323 -15.90 -8.65 -5.14
CA ARG A 323 -15.38 -7.28 -5.11
C ARG A 323 -16.22 -6.41 -4.19
N ILE A 324 -15.63 -5.34 -3.67
CA ILE A 324 -16.35 -4.32 -2.90
C ILE A 324 -16.48 -3.09 -3.78
N LYS A 325 -17.71 -2.67 -4.04
CA LYS A 325 -18.04 -1.51 -4.85
C LYS A 325 -19.18 -0.76 -4.16
N ASP A 326 -18.98 0.54 -3.90
CA ASP A 326 -19.99 1.42 -3.29
C ASP A 326 -20.62 0.82 -2.01
N ASP A 327 -19.78 0.47 -1.03
CA ASP A 327 -20.17 -0.21 0.22
C ASP A 327 -20.92 -1.56 0.05
N THR A 328 -20.91 -2.13 -1.16
CA THR A 328 -21.60 -3.39 -1.49
C THR A 328 -20.59 -4.48 -1.82
N LEU A 329 -20.73 -5.64 -1.17
CA LEU A 329 -20.05 -6.85 -1.59
C LEU A 329 -20.77 -7.43 -2.80
N GLU A 330 -20.19 -7.25 -3.99
CA GLU A 330 -20.65 -7.92 -5.19
C GLU A 330 -20.00 -9.29 -5.30
N PHE A 331 -20.83 -10.32 -5.33
CA PHE A 331 -20.46 -11.72 -5.43
C PHE A 331 -20.92 -12.28 -6.78
N ILE A 332 -20.04 -12.20 -7.76
CA ILE A 332 -20.30 -12.54 -9.16
C ILE A 332 -19.98 -14.01 -9.37
N ILE A 333 -20.97 -14.79 -9.79
CA ILE A 333 -20.87 -16.23 -10.01
C ILE A 333 -20.84 -16.50 -11.52
N PHE A 334 -19.77 -17.15 -11.99
CA PHE A 334 -19.67 -17.72 -13.33
C PHE A 334 -20.02 -19.21 -13.27
N ASP A 335 -21.21 -19.56 -13.75
CA ASP A 335 -21.61 -20.95 -13.89
C ASP A 335 -20.94 -21.57 -15.12
N THR A 336 -19.93 -22.40 -14.85
CA THR A 336 -19.15 -23.12 -15.88
C THR A 336 -19.54 -24.60 -16.00
N GLY A 337 -20.67 -25.05 -15.43
CA GLY A 337 -21.15 -26.43 -15.59
C GLY A 337 -21.14 -27.29 -14.31
N ASN A 338 -20.24 -27.02 -13.36
CA ASN A 338 -20.16 -27.72 -12.07
C ASN A 338 -20.86 -26.90 -10.97
N PHE A 339 -22.12 -27.25 -10.70
CA PHE A 339 -23.02 -26.51 -9.82
C PHE A 339 -22.61 -26.61 -8.35
N LYS A 340 -22.64 -25.47 -7.64
CA LYS A 340 -22.63 -25.41 -6.17
C LYS A 340 -23.99 -24.91 -5.74
N THR A 341 -24.50 -25.41 -4.63
CA THR A 341 -25.77 -24.95 -4.07
C THR A 341 -25.67 -23.51 -3.56
N ALA A 342 -26.81 -22.82 -3.46
CA ALA A 342 -26.87 -21.48 -2.85
C ALA A 342 -26.20 -21.43 -1.46
N TYR A 343 -26.48 -22.42 -0.60
CA TYR A 343 -25.85 -22.56 0.72
C TYR A 343 -24.32 -22.62 0.67
N SER A 344 -23.74 -23.27 -0.34
CA SER A 344 -22.29 -23.36 -0.49
C SER A 344 -21.65 -21.99 -0.77
N TYR A 345 -22.34 -21.13 -1.52
CA TYR A 345 -21.89 -19.76 -1.77
C TYR A 345 -22.11 -18.86 -0.56
N LEU A 346 -23.25 -18.99 0.14
CA LEU A 346 -23.51 -18.24 1.38
C LEU A 346 -22.46 -18.54 2.46
N LYS A 347 -21.96 -19.77 2.55
CA LYS A 347 -20.84 -20.10 3.44
C LYS A 347 -19.59 -19.28 3.11
N GLN A 348 -19.28 -19.08 1.83
CA GLN A 348 -18.14 -18.25 1.40
C GLN A 348 -18.37 -16.78 1.72
N ILE A 349 -19.59 -16.29 1.51
CA ILE A 349 -20.00 -14.92 1.85
C ILE A 349 -19.87 -14.67 3.36
N ASN A 350 -20.28 -15.62 4.21
CA ASN A 350 -20.11 -15.50 5.66
C ASN A 350 -18.64 -15.45 6.06
N SER A 351 -17.78 -16.28 5.44
CA SER A 351 -16.33 -16.18 5.68
C SER A 351 -15.74 -14.83 5.27
N ILE A 352 -16.29 -14.16 4.25
CA ILE A 352 -15.89 -12.77 3.91
C ILE A 352 -16.43 -11.79 4.97
N LYS A 353 -17.66 -11.97 5.45
CA LYS A 353 -18.26 -11.12 6.49
C LYS A 353 -17.46 -11.16 7.79
N GLU A 354 -16.93 -12.32 8.17
CA GLU A 354 -16.04 -12.50 9.33
C GLU A 354 -14.74 -11.68 9.24
N LEU A 355 -14.36 -11.22 8.05
CA LEU A 355 -13.19 -10.36 7.87
C LEU A 355 -13.44 -8.89 8.28
N ASN A 356 -14.69 -8.53 8.59
CA ASN A 356 -15.10 -7.19 9.05
C ASN A 356 -14.57 -6.08 8.13
N LEU A 357 -15.00 -6.15 6.86
CA LEU A 357 -14.60 -5.20 5.79
C LEU A 357 -15.55 -4.00 5.65
N GLY A 358 -16.56 -3.87 6.49
CA GLY A 358 -17.40 -2.67 6.55
C GLY A 358 -18.39 -2.48 5.38
N PHE A 359 -18.57 -3.46 4.50
CA PHE A 359 -19.64 -3.41 3.49
C PHE A 359 -21.03 -3.52 4.16
N LYS A 360 -22.01 -2.80 3.62
CA LYS A 360 -23.39 -2.72 4.13
C LYS A 360 -24.31 -3.73 3.45
N ASN A 361 -24.15 -3.88 2.14
CA ASN A 361 -25.03 -4.69 1.31
C ASN A 361 -24.28 -5.87 0.69
N ILE A 362 -25.03 -6.89 0.29
CA ILE A 362 -24.52 -8.05 -0.43
C ILE A 362 -25.37 -8.23 -1.68
N LYS A 363 -24.71 -8.21 -2.84
CA LYS A 363 -25.36 -8.42 -4.14
C LYS A 363 -24.75 -9.63 -4.82
N ILE A 364 -25.58 -10.61 -5.13
CA ILE A 364 -25.19 -11.84 -5.82
C ILE A 364 -25.61 -11.72 -7.29
N ILE A 365 -24.65 -11.85 -8.21
CA ILE A 365 -24.90 -11.71 -9.65
C ILE A 365 -24.56 -13.04 -10.32
N ILE A 366 -25.55 -13.64 -10.98
CA ILE A 366 -25.39 -14.97 -11.59
C ILE A 366 -25.27 -14.82 -13.10
N TYR A 367 -24.12 -15.23 -13.62
CA TYR A 367 -23.87 -15.38 -15.05
C TYR A 367 -23.82 -16.87 -15.40
N SER A 368 -24.64 -17.28 -16.38
CA SER A 368 -24.60 -18.63 -16.94
C SER A 368 -24.74 -18.58 -18.45
N TYR A 369 -24.15 -19.57 -19.11
CA TYR A 369 -24.34 -19.80 -20.54
C TYR A 369 -25.69 -20.47 -20.82
N ALA A 370 -26.39 -20.99 -19.79
CA ALA A 370 -27.67 -21.65 -19.95
C ALA A 370 -28.71 -21.07 -19.00
N GLU A 371 -29.78 -20.53 -19.59
CA GLU A 371 -30.89 -19.88 -18.91
C GLU A 371 -31.45 -20.69 -17.74
N HIS A 372 -31.91 -21.93 -17.99
CA HIS A 372 -32.46 -22.79 -16.95
C HIS A 372 -31.50 -23.01 -15.76
N ARG A 373 -30.19 -23.03 -15.98
CA ARG A 373 -29.21 -23.20 -14.91
C ARG A 373 -29.10 -21.95 -14.04
N SER A 374 -29.08 -20.77 -14.67
CA SER A 374 -29.08 -19.50 -13.93
C SER A 374 -30.34 -19.36 -13.07
N PHE A 375 -31.52 -19.67 -13.64
CA PHE A 375 -32.78 -19.61 -12.91
C PHE A 375 -32.88 -20.66 -11.81
N ASN A 376 -32.35 -21.86 -12.01
CA ASN A 376 -32.29 -22.86 -10.94
C ASN A 376 -31.49 -22.35 -9.74
N LEU A 377 -30.30 -21.78 -9.96
CA LEU A 377 -29.49 -21.22 -8.87
C LEU A 377 -30.17 -20.00 -8.22
N TYR A 378 -30.76 -19.12 -9.03
CA TYR A 378 -31.54 -18.00 -8.54
C TYR A 378 -32.68 -18.46 -7.63
N ASN A 379 -33.46 -19.45 -8.07
CA ASN A 379 -34.56 -20.01 -7.29
C ASN A 379 -34.08 -20.69 -6.00
N GLU A 380 -32.90 -21.31 -5.99
CA GLU A 380 -32.28 -21.78 -4.74
C GLU A 380 -32.02 -20.62 -3.77
N PHE A 381 -31.47 -19.49 -4.23
CA PHE A 381 -31.26 -18.31 -3.38
C PHE A 381 -32.58 -17.72 -2.86
N ILE A 382 -33.61 -17.64 -3.71
CA ILE A 382 -34.96 -17.19 -3.30
C ILE A 382 -35.54 -18.13 -2.24
N LYS A 383 -35.39 -19.45 -2.42
CA LYS A 383 -35.81 -20.43 -1.42
C LYS A 383 -35.10 -20.22 -0.09
N VAL A 384 -33.79 -20.00 -0.10
CA VAL A 384 -33.03 -19.72 1.12
C VAL A 384 -33.49 -18.43 1.81
N LYS A 385 -33.82 -17.38 1.04
CA LYS A 385 -34.40 -16.15 1.60
C LYS A 385 -35.74 -16.41 2.31
N SER A 386 -36.62 -17.19 1.68
CA SER A 386 -37.89 -17.62 2.30
C SER A 386 -37.66 -18.47 3.55
N GLU A 387 -36.67 -19.36 3.55
CA GLU A 387 -36.29 -20.17 4.72
C GLU A 387 -35.79 -19.30 5.88
N LYS A 388 -35.05 -18.22 5.60
CA LYS A 388 -34.65 -17.24 6.61
C LYS A 388 -35.85 -16.52 7.24
N GLU A 389 -36.80 -16.07 6.44
CA GLU A 389 -38.03 -15.41 6.93
C GLU A 389 -38.88 -16.37 7.78
N LYS A 390 -39.02 -17.63 7.34
CA LYS A 390 -39.68 -18.69 8.11
C LYS A 390 -38.98 -18.94 9.43
N ALA A 391 -37.64 -18.99 9.43
CA ALA A 391 -36.86 -19.14 10.66
C ALA A 391 -37.09 -17.98 11.63
N LEU A 392 -37.10 -16.73 11.14
CA LEU A 392 -37.43 -15.56 11.95
C LEU A 392 -38.83 -15.64 12.57
N ASN A 393 -39.83 -16.02 11.78
CA ASN A 393 -41.21 -16.16 12.24
C ASN A 393 -41.35 -17.29 13.27
N THR A 394 -40.65 -18.40 13.09
CA THR A 394 -40.57 -19.50 14.08
C THR A 394 -40.02 -18.99 15.41
N MET A 395 -38.89 -18.27 15.38
CA MET A 395 -38.29 -17.70 16.59
C MET A 395 -39.23 -16.71 17.28
N LYS A 396 -39.85 -15.78 16.53
CA LYS A 396 -40.84 -14.82 17.05
C LYS A 396 -42.03 -15.52 17.69
N THR A 397 -42.61 -16.52 17.00
CA THR A 397 -43.77 -17.26 17.49
C THR A 397 -43.44 -18.04 18.77
N TYR A 398 -42.27 -18.69 18.82
CA TYR A 398 -41.81 -19.38 20.02
C TYR A 398 -41.64 -18.41 21.19
N ASN A 399 -40.98 -17.28 20.96
CA ASN A 399 -40.74 -16.25 21.97
C ASN A 399 -42.05 -15.66 22.52
N LEU A 400 -43.05 -15.43 21.66
CA LEU A 400 -44.40 -15.00 22.07
C LEU A 400 -45.09 -16.07 22.91
N LYS A 401 -45.11 -17.33 22.45
CA LYS A 401 -45.81 -18.44 23.15
C LYS A 401 -45.17 -18.79 24.50
N THR A 402 -43.86 -18.66 24.62
CA THR A 402 -43.10 -19.06 25.82
C THR A 402 -42.72 -17.90 26.72
N LYS A 403 -43.19 -16.68 26.42
CA LYS A 403 -42.79 -15.44 27.12
C LYS A 403 -41.27 -15.30 27.24
N ASN A 404 -40.56 -15.56 26.14
CA ASN A 404 -39.09 -15.58 26.09
C ASN A 404 -38.45 -16.55 27.10
N SER A 405 -38.93 -17.80 27.15
CA SER A 405 -38.30 -18.85 27.95
C SER A 405 -36.77 -18.88 27.74
N LYS A 406 -36.03 -19.07 28.85
CA LYS A 406 -34.57 -19.22 28.85
C LYS A 406 -34.15 -20.55 28.19
N THR A 407 -34.93 -21.61 28.39
CA THR A 407 -34.70 -22.90 27.73
C THR A 407 -35.28 -22.83 26.33
N LYS A 408 -34.44 -22.96 25.31
CA LYS A 408 -34.83 -22.96 23.88
C LYS A 408 -35.04 -24.40 23.40
N SER A 409 -36.07 -24.62 22.59
CA SER A 409 -36.30 -25.93 21.96
C SER A 409 -35.33 -26.17 20.80
N ASP A 410 -35.12 -27.43 20.42
CA ASP A 410 -34.29 -27.80 19.27
C ASP A 410 -34.75 -27.12 17.97
N PHE A 411 -36.07 -26.97 17.79
CA PHE A 411 -36.65 -26.24 16.65
C PHE A 411 -36.27 -24.75 16.65
N TYR A 412 -36.20 -24.12 17.82
CA TYR A 412 -35.74 -22.74 17.95
C TYR A 412 -34.26 -22.63 17.60
N ILE A 413 -33.42 -23.50 18.14
CA ILE A 413 -31.97 -23.51 17.91
C ILE A 413 -31.68 -23.74 16.41
N ALA A 414 -32.40 -24.65 15.78
CA ALA A 414 -32.27 -24.90 14.33
C ALA A 414 -32.68 -23.67 13.51
N ALA A 415 -33.79 -23.00 13.85
CA ALA A 415 -34.23 -21.78 13.20
C ALA A 415 -33.22 -20.63 13.38
N GLU A 416 -32.69 -20.45 14.59
CA GLU A 416 -31.65 -19.46 14.90
C GLU A 416 -30.39 -19.70 14.08
N LYS A 417 -29.98 -20.96 13.91
CA LYS A 417 -28.84 -21.34 13.07
C LYS A 417 -29.09 -21.00 11.61
N VAL A 418 -30.27 -21.26 11.06
CA VAL A 418 -30.62 -20.90 9.67
C VAL A 418 -30.62 -19.38 9.50
N TYR A 419 -31.26 -18.66 10.42
CA TYR A 419 -31.35 -17.21 10.38
C TYR A 419 -29.98 -16.53 10.47
N SER A 420 -29.14 -16.96 11.41
CA SER A 420 -27.82 -16.38 11.66
C SER A 420 -26.82 -16.67 10.54
N ASN A 421 -26.91 -17.86 9.92
CA ASN A 421 -26.03 -18.24 8.81
C ASN A 421 -26.49 -17.73 7.44
N THR A 422 -27.65 -17.08 7.35
CA THR A 422 -28.16 -16.55 6.09
C THR A 422 -28.06 -15.02 6.15
N PRO A 423 -27.07 -14.38 5.52
CA PRO A 423 -26.98 -12.93 5.51
C PRO A 423 -28.17 -12.32 4.74
N GLU A 424 -28.42 -11.02 4.92
CA GLU A 424 -29.31 -10.30 3.99
C GLU A 424 -28.57 -10.11 2.66
N PHE A 425 -29.25 -10.37 1.54
CA PHE A 425 -28.68 -10.23 0.21
C PHE A 425 -29.75 -9.95 -0.86
N GLU A 426 -29.28 -9.38 -1.96
CA GLU A 426 -29.98 -9.30 -3.24
C GLU A 426 -29.38 -10.32 -4.21
N VAL A 427 -30.20 -10.87 -5.10
CA VAL A 427 -29.76 -11.81 -6.12
C VAL A 427 -30.39 -11.45 -7.47
N GLU A 428 -29.61 -11.48 -8.53
CA GLU A 428 -30.07 -11.26 -9.91
C GLU A 428 -29.40 -12.26 -10.89
N THR A 429 -30.09 -12.55 -11.99
CA THR A 429 -29.53 -13.25 -13.14
C THR A 429 -29.24 -12.27 -14.26
N ARG A 430 -28.25 -12.60 -15.09
CA ARG A 430 -27.90 -11.85 -16.30
C ARG A 430 -27.95 -12.77 -17.52
N ASP A 431 -28.63 -12.32 -18.56
CA ASP A 431 -28.92 -13.06 -19.79
C ASP A 431 -27.94 -12.75 -20.93
N ASP A 432 -27.09 -11.74 -20.75
CA ASP A 432 -26.07 -11.27 -21.71
C ASP A 432 -25.14 -12.38 -22.23
N PHE A 433 -25.10 -13.53 -21.54
CA PHE A 433 -24.22 -14.67 -21.79
C PHE A 433 -24.89 -15.89 -22.41
N PHE A 434 -26.20 -15.86 -22.66
CA PHE A 434 -26.91 -17.02 -23.23
C PHE A 434 -26.41 -17.41 -24.62
N TYR A 435 -25.84 -16.47 -25.39
CA TYR A 435 -25.20 -16.78 -26.67
C TYR A 435 -24.00 -17.74 -26.54
N MET A 436 -23.38 -17.83 -25.35
CA MET A 436 -22.27 -18.76 -25.08
C MET A 436 -22.73 -20.23 -25.00
N LYS A 437 -24.04 -20.51 -24.94
CA LYS A 437 -24.59 -21.88 -24.95
C LYS A 437 -24.04 -22.71 -26.09
N SER A 438 -24.05 -22.16 -27.30
CA SER A 438 -23.54 -22.83 -28.51
C SER A 438 -22.06 -23.20 -28.37
N TYR A 439 -21.23 -22.29 -27.84
CA TYR A 439 -19.81 -22.57 -27.60
C TYR A 439 -19.63 -23.70 -26.57
N LYS A 440 -20.39 -23.69 -25.47
CA LYS A 440 -20.33 -24.73 -24.43
C LYS A 440 -20.61 -26.11 -25.00
N GLU A 441 -21.74 -26.27 -25.69
CA GLU A 441 -22.20 -27.56 -26.22
C GLU A 441 -21.14 -28.17 -27.15
N LEU A 442 -20.49 -27.32 -27.94
CA LEU A 442 -19.43 -27.71 -28.85
C LEU A 442 -18.14 -28.10 -28.13
N ILE A 443 -17.67 -27.31 -27.16
CA ILE A 443 -16.47 -27.64 -26.36
C ILE A 443 -16.67 -28.96 -25.59
N SER A 444 -17.87 -29.17 -25.05
CA SER A 444 -18.20 -30.41 -24.32
C SER A 444 -18.32 -31.64 -25.24
N SER A 445 -18.76 -31.44 -26.49
CA SER A 445 -18.82 -32.53 -27.48
C SER A 445 -17.42 -32.98 -27.93
N SER A 446 -16.50 -32.04 -28.14
CA SER A 446 -15.12 -32.35 -28.53
C SER A 446 -14.34 -33.03 -27.41
N THR A 447 -14.46 -32.56 -26.16
CA THR A 447 -13.82 -33.19 -25.00
C THR A 447 -14.34 -34.60 -24.71
N LYS A 448 -15.64 -34.88 -24.91
CA LYS A 448 -16.19 -36.24 -24.81
C LYS A 448 -15.61 -37.16 -25.89
N SER A 449 -15.49 -36.67 -27.13
CA SER A 449 -14.90 -37.44 -28.22
C SER A 449 -13.41 -37.74 -27.97
N ILE A 450 -12.64 -36.79 -27.43
CA ILE A 450 -11.22 -36.98 -27.12
C ILE A 450 -11.05 -38.00 -26.00
N LYS A 451 -11.78 -37.83 -24.88
CA LYS A 451 -11.74 -38.80 -23.76
C LYS A 451 -12.11 -40.22 -24.19
N ARG A 452 -13.04 -40.36 -25.14
CA ARG A 452 -13.42 -41.66 -25.69
C ARG A 452 -12.29 -42.26 -26.54
N LYS A 453 -11.63 -41.47 -27.39
CA LYS A 453 -10.48 -41.92 -28.18
C LYS A 453 -9.27 -42.27 -27.32
N ASP A 454 -8.98 -41.47 -26.29
CA ASP A 454 -7.90 -41.76 -25.34
C ASP A 454 -8.17 -43.03 -24.55
N LYS A 455 -9.43 -43.23 -24.11
CA LYS A 455 -9.84 -44.47 -23.46
C LYS A 455 -9.73 -45.67 -24.40
N GLU A 456 -10.20 -45.56 -25.65
CA GLU A 456 -10.06 -46.61 -26.66
C GLU A 456 -8.58 -46.91 -26.96
N ALA A 457 -7.71 -45.91 -27.01
CA ALA A 457 -6.27 -46.10 -27.20
C ALA A 457 -5.62 -46.81 -26.00
N ILE A 458 -5.98 -46.43 -24.77
CA ILE A 458 -5.51 -47.09 -23.54
C ILE A 458 -6.03 -48.53 -23.48
N ASP A 459 -7.31 -48.76 -23.77
CA ASP A 459 -7.92 -50.09 -23.76
C ASP A 459 -7.28 -51.00 -24.83
N ASN A 460 -6.94 -50.45 -26.00
CA ASN A 460 -6.22 -51.17 -27.05
C ASN A 460 -4.78 -51.49 -26.65
N LEU A 461 -4.08 -50.56 -26.00
CA LEU A 461 -2.73 -50.79 -25.46
C LEU A 461 -2.74 -51.89 -24.39
N ILE A 462 -3.72 -51.87 -23.48
CA ILE A 462 -3.90 -52.89 -22.44
C ILE A 462 -4.21 -54.25 -23.08
N LYS A 463 -5.03 -54.30 -24.13
CA LYS A 463 -5.29 -55.55 -24.87
C LYS A 463 -4.03 -56.08 -25.54
N SER A 464 -3.24 -55.24 -26.21
CA SER A 464 -1.98 -55.68 -26.84
C SER A 464 -0.94 -56.16 -25.84
N LEU A 465 -0.89 -55.56 -24.64
CA LEU A 465 0.02 -55.98 -23.57
C LEU A 465 -0.41 -57.26 -22.86
N LYS A 466 -1.68 -57.67 -23.00
CA LYS A 466 -2.22 -58.94 -22.45
C LYS A 466 -2.23 -60.09 -23.48
N SER A 467 -1.95 -59.78 -24.74
CA SER A 467 -1.90 -60.76 -25.84
C SER A 467 -0.47 -61.07 -26.31
N ASN A 468 0.53 -60.51 -25.62
CA ASN A 468 1.90 -61.01 -25.50
C ASN A 468 2.08 -61.60 -24.10
#